data_AF-A0A967EXA9-F1
#
_entry.id   AF-A0A967EXA9-F1
#
_cell.length_a   1.000
_cell.length_b   1.000
_cell.length_c   1.000
_cell.angle_alpha   90.00
_cell.angle_beta   90.00
_cell.angle_gamma   90.00
#
_symmetry.space_group_name_H-M   'P 1'
#
loop_
_entity.id
_entity.type
_entity.pdbx_description
1 polymer ?
#
loop_
_entity_poly.entity_id
_entity_poly.type
_entity_poly.pdbx_seq_one_letter_code
_entity_poly.pdbx_strand_id
1 'polypeptide(L)'
;MVRKTAKKPPKKRAVQIGAKDRKAMRECIVHARNLLNSARAVQGEGHPNIAYHLAALALEEVGRWELIALKAMSEHEPVPSTWMQKHMGNHVKKLFWCFFGAEFYGNKLTKEGLESMEVFARQVHANRLIGLYVEQTDDGVSVPAEAIDAREADTLIELADVRLEMAEARKLRVRLTADEIELQAWFLEATGDLEKRRMIMSDASLTKLAELKNALAWINWLKEQFDQAEREGRVAAEEELKRARLGKKGTGKDKWRIRVRIFTQSHLIRPKALTAWNKSTEWIKLSAVSGKKDQLDIDITLADSVPPQGVWWLGWGIARHFVTALNIGTMGFWWWRMPKQIDRYYERIDNLERKMEVTIERSPSLRIDWGENRVLTEGDLYTVSQCFAAMPAPADRDQHTPFNYYIGGLTFLSLNDVHWQCEKEAFGNFMESLKQMLAGRGAWQRDTPITPRLMAFLDQMFPEFDEREQYREIFDAYERKAVESATVTLKEVSFMKLFCDAYFLKEVRPTALKSLAEERAESMKRKKKNRKN
;
A
#
# COMPACT_ATOMS: atom_id res chain seq x y z
N MET A 1 4.56 48.94 48.68
CA MET A 1 4.70 48.59 47.25
C MET A 1 5.53 47.31 47.18
N VAL A 2 5.14 46.15 46.63
CA VAL A 2 3.98 45.69 45.84
C VAL A 2 3.82 44.19 46.16
N ARG A 3 2.62 43.76 46.60
CA ARG A 3 2.25 42.33 46.69
C ARG A 3 2.13 41.79 45.26
N LYS A 4 3.01 40.88 44.86
CA LYS A 4 2.86 40.12 43.61
C LYS A 4 1.69 39.15 43.76
N THR A 5 0.53 39.54 43.24
CA THR A 5 -0.61 38.65 43.04
C THR A 5 -0.26 37.62 41.98
N ALA A 6 -0.28 36.34 42.35
CA ALA A 6 -0.21 35.24 41.40
C ALA A 6 -1.40 35.35 40.44
N LYS A 7 -1.13 35.71 39.17
CA LYS A 7 -2.13 35.66 38.11
C LYS A 7 -2.58 34.21 37.95
N LYS A 8 -3.85 33.93 38.27
CA LYS A 8 -4.52 32.69 37.86
C LYS A 8 -4.35 32.53 36.34
N PRO A 9 -4.09 31.31 35.84
CA PRO A 9 -4.05 31.06 34.40
C PRO A 9 -5.37 31.51 33.75
N PRO A 10 -5.33 32.07 32.54
CA PRO A 10 -6.53 32.54 31.87
C PRO A 10 -7.51 31.38 31.72
N LYS A 11 -8.75 31.56 32.19
CA LYS A 11 -9.84 30.60 31.94
C LYS A 11 -9.97 30.43 30.43
N LYS A 12 -9.63 29.23 29.93
CA LYS A 12 -9.79 28.85 28.52
C LYS A 12 -11.24 29.14 28.10
N ARG A 13 -11.44 30.03 27.12
CA ARG A 13 -12.76 30.49 26.67
C ARG A 13 -13.46 29.34 25.94
N ALA A 14 -14.72 29.08 26.30
CA ALA A 14 -15.55 28.14 25.58
C ALA A 14 -15.80 28.63 24.14
N VAL A 15 -15.67 27.72 23.18
CA VAL A 15 -15.84 27.98 21.74
C VAL A 15 -17.32 27.90 21.36
N GLN A 16 -17.79 28.81 20.50
CA GLN A 16 -19.14 28.77 19.93
C GLN A 16 -19.08 28.31 18.47
N ILE A 17 -19.96 27.36 18.09
CA ILE A 17 -20.17 26.92 16.71
C ILE A 17 -20.55 28.12 15.82
N GLY A 18 -19.99 28.22 14.61
CA GLY A 18 -20.26 29.29 13.66
C GLY A 18 -21.73 29.34 13.19
N ALA A 19 -22.19 30.53 12.77
CA ALA A 19 -23.57 30.71 12.27
C ALA A 19 -23.84 29.91 10.98
N LYS A 20 -22.82 29.73 10.13
CA LYS A 20 -22.88 28.95 8.89
C LYS A 20 -23.08 27.47 9.17
N ASP A 21 -22.34 26.89 10.10
CA ASP A 21 -22.47 25.47 10.44
C ASP A 21 -23.78 25.19 11.16
N ARG A 22 -24.23 26.09 12.05
CA ARG A 22 -25.58 25.99 12.64
C ARG A 22 -26.68 25.95 11.57
N LYS A 23 -26.53 26.74 10.49
CA LYS A 23 -27.47 26.70 9.37
C LYS A 23 -27.37 25.36 8.65
N ALA A 24 -26.17 24.93 8.25
CA ALA A 24 -25.97 23.67 7.54
C ALA A 24 -26.51 22.45 8.33
N MET A 25 -26.29 22.42 9.65
CA MET A 25 -26.86 21.40 10.54
C MET A 25 -28.40 21.41 10.50
N ARG A 26 -29.05 22.58 10.61
CA ARG A 26 -30.51 22.64 10.50
C ARG A 26 -31.01 22.13 9.15
N GLU A 27 -30.35 22.51 8.06
CA GLU A 27 -30.73 22.06 6.72
C GLU A 27 -30.58 20.53 6.55
N CYS A 28 -29.56 19.90 7.15
CA CYS A 28 -29.43 18.44 7.14
C CYS A 28 -30.64 17.75 7.78
N ILE A 29 -31.13 18.26 8.92
CA ILE A 29 -32.31 17.70 9.61
C ILE A 29 -33.58 17.91 8.77
N VAL A 30 -33.79 19.11 8.25
CA VAL A 30 -34.94 19.41 7.37
C VAL A 30 -34.93 18.51 6.14
N HIS A 31 -33.76 18.36 5.50
CA HIS A 31 -33.62 17.52 4.32
C HIS A 31 -33.83 16.03 4.63
N ALA A 32 -33.28 15.53 5.75
CA ALA A 32 -33.52 14.15 6.20
C ALA A 32 -35.02 13.89 6.43
N ARG A 33 -35.75 14.84 7.03
CA ARG A 33 -37.20 14.75 7.23
C ARG A 33 -37.96 14.69 5.91
N ASN A 34 -37.59 15.52 4.93
CA ASN A 34 -38.19 15.50 3.61
C ASN A 34 -37.94 14.17 2.89
N LEU A 35 -36.71 13.66 2.91
CA LEU A 35 -36.34 12.37 2.34
C LEU A 35 -37.14 11.22 2.96
N LEU A 36 -37.32 11.23 4.28
CA LEU A 36 -38.07 10.21 5.00
C LEU A 36 -39.58 10.26 4.68
N ASN A 37 -40.15 11.46 4.55
CA ASN A 37 -41.53 11.61 4.11
C ASN A 37 -41.73 11.11 2.67
N SER A 38 -40.77 11.38 1.78
CA SER A 38 -40.79 10.82 0.42
C SER A 38 -40.63 9.30 0.43
N ALA A 39 -39.77 8.74 1.29
CA ALA A 39 -39.61 7.30 1.44
C ALA A 39 -40.95 6.63 1.79
N ARG A 40 -41.69 7.19 2.76
CA ARG A 40 -43.02 6.69 3.17
C ARG A 40 -44.05 6.76 2.04
N ALA A 41 -44.07 7.86 1.27
CA ALA A 41 -45.00 8.00 0.15
C ALA A 41 -44.73 6.94 -0.94
N VAL A 42 -43.47 6.77 -1.31
CA VAL A 42 -43.03 5.82 -2.35
C VAL A 42 -43.21 4.37 -1.89
N GLN A 43 -43.02 4.08 -0.61
CA GLN A 43 -43.34 2.79 -0.01
C GLN A 43 -44.84 2.47 -0.15
N GLY A 44 -45.72 3.45 0.11
CA GLY A 44 -47.17 3.31 -0.06
C GLY A 44 -47.61 3.06 -1.51
N GLU A 45 -46.80 3.45 -2.49
CA GLU A 45 -47.01 3.17 -3.91
C GLU A 45 -46.46 1.80 -4.36
N GLY A 46 -45.86 1.03 -3.46
CA GLY A 46 -45.33 -0.30 -3.76
C GLY A 46 -43.94 -0.29 -4.40
N HIS A 47 -43.12 0.72 -4.11
CA HIS A 47 -41.75 0.85 -4.62
C HIS A 47 -40.69 0.76 -3.50
N PRO A 48 -40.53 -0.43 -2.89
CA PRO A 48 -39.74 -0.58 -1.67
C PRO A 48 -38.25 -0.30 -1.84
N ASN A 49 -37.68 -0.61 -3.01
CA ASN A 49 -36.29 -0.33 -3.31
C ASN A 49 -35.98 1.19 -3.37
N ILE A 50 -36.91 1.98 -3.91
CA ILE A 50 -36.79 3.45 -3.95
C ILE A 50 -36.99 4.03 -2.55
N ALA A 51 -37.98 3.51 -1.81
CA ALA A 51 -38.23 3.90 -0.42
C ALA A 51 -37.00 3.64 0.47
N TYR A 52 -36.38 2.46 0.34
CA TYR A 52 -35.13 2.11 1.02
C TYR A 52 -34.00 3.09 0.69
N HIS A 53 -33.83 3.45 -0.60
CA HIS A 53 -32.81 4.41 -1.00
C HIS A 53 -33.01 5.78 -0.33
N LEU A 54 -34.25 6.27 -0.29
CA LEU A 54 -34.57 7.56 0.33
C LEU A 54 -34.38 7.52 1.85
N ALA A 55 -34.73 6.41 2.51
CA ALA A 55 -34.47 6.20 3.93
C ALA A 55 -32.96 6.15 4.24
N ALA A 56 -32.17 5.48 3.39
CA ALA A 56 -30.71 5.47 3.51
C ALA A 56 -30.10 6.88 3.35
N LEU A 57 -30.61 7.69 2.41
CA LEU A 57 -30.20 9.09 2.27
C LEU A 57 -30.56 9.94 3.49
N ALA A 58 -31.73 9.71 4.10
CA ALA A 58 -32.11 10.39 5.34
C ALA A 58 -31.11 10.08 6.47
N LEU A 59 -30.72 8.82 6.64
CA LEU A 59 -29.66 8.42 7.58
C LEU A 59 -28.31 9.06 7.26
N GLU A 60 -27.93 9.15 5.99
CA GLU A 60 -26.70 9.84 5.57
C GLU A 60 -26.70 11.33 5.93
N GLU A 61 -27.84 12.02 5.82
CA GLU A 61 -27.99 13.43 6.22
C GLU A 61 -27.95 13.60 7.75
N VAL A 62 -28.48 12.65 8.53
CA VAL A 62 -28.28 12.62 9.98
C VAL A 62 -26.80 12.38 10.33
N GLY A 63 -26.11 11.47 9.64
CA GLY A 63 -24.67 11.29 9.80
C GLY A 63 -23.85 12.51 9.39
N ARG A 64 -24.31 13.25 8.37
CA ARG A 64 -23.73 14.50 7.93
C ARG A 64 -23.88 15.59 8.99
N TRP A 65 -25.04 15.66 9.64
CA TRP A 65 -25.28 16.55 10.77
C TRP A 65 -24.25 16.33 11.88
N GLU A 66 -23.96 15.08 12.25
CA GLU A 66 -22.93 14.74 13.26
C GLU A 66 -21.54 15.21 12.82
N LEU A 67 -21.17 14.98 11.55
CA LEU A 67 -19.88 15.37 11.02
C LEU A 67 -19.70 16.90 10.95
N ILE A 68 -20.75 17.65 10.61
CA ILE A 68 -20.73 19.12 10.64
C ILE A 68 -20.63 19.61 12.08
N ALA A 69 -21.35 18.99 13.02
CA ALA A 69 -21.23 19.29 14.44
C ALA A 69 -19.78 19.12 14.89
N LEU A 70 -19.16 17.98 14.57
CA LEU A 70 -17.77 17.66 14.88
C LEU A 70 -16.80 18.68 14.29
N LYS A 71 -16.98 19.05 13.02
CA LYS A 71 -16.12 20.05 12.37
C LYS A 71 -16.26 21.42 13.03
N ALA A 72 -17.48 21.89 13.25
CA ALA A 72 -17.71 23.21 13.82
C ALA A 72 -17.16 23.33 15.25
N MET A 73 -16.95 22.19 15.90
CA MET A 73 -16.27 22.09 17.19
C MET A 73 -14.74 22.09 17.07
N SER A 74 -14.17 21.77 15.89
CA SER A 74 -12.72 21.64 15.65
C SER A 74 -12.05 22.85 14.97
N GLU A 75 -12.78 23.91 14.59
CA GLU A 75 -12.25 25.07 13.82
C GLU A 75 -11.21 25.96 14.53
N HIS A 76 -10.62 25.53 15.67
CA HIS A 76 -9.55 26.27 16.36
C HIS A 76 -8.12 25.76 16.12
N GLU A 77 -7.92 24.71 15.32
CA GLU A 77 -6.61 24.32 14.77
C GLU A 77 -6.79 23.66 13.38
N PRO A 78 -5.73 23.55 12.55
CA PRO A 78 -5.86 23.43 11.10
C PRO A 78 -6.26 22.01 10.70
N VAL A 79 -7.55 21.69 10.77
CA VAL A 79 -8.09 20.54 10.04
C VAL A 79 -7.86 20.83 8.55
N PRO A 80 -7.16 19.96 7.80
CA PRO A 80 -6.94 20.17 6.37
C PRO A 80 -8.27 20.40 5.66
N SER A 81 -8.35 21.42 4.81
CA SER A 81 -9.60 21.78 4.09
C SER A 81 -10.20 20.63 3.28
N THR A 82 -9.37 19.63 2.92
CA THR A 82 -9.74 18.41 2.20
C THR A 82 -10.40 17.33 3.07
N TRP A 83 -10.31 17.40 4.41
CA TRP A 83 -10.89 16.42 5.33
C TRP A 83 -12.41 16.34 5.20
N MET A 84 -13.07 17.49 5.16
CA MET A 84 -14.52 17.57 5.07
C MET A 84 -14.98 17.04 3.71
N GLN A 85 -14.28 17.38 2.61
CA GLN A 85 -14.58 16.84 1.28
C GLN A 85 -14.42 15.31 1.24
N LYS A 86 -13.36 14.76 1.84
CA LYS A 86 -13.09 13.31 1.89
C LYS A 86 -14.15 12.52 2.67
N HIS A 87 -14.74 13.10 3.72
CA HIS A 87 -15.73 12.39 4.54
C HIS A 87 -17.17 12.65 4.14
N MET A 88 -17.48 13.81 3.57
CA MET A 88 -18.80 14.10 3.01
C MET A 88 -19.12 13.25 1.78
N GLY A 89 -18.09 12.85 1.02
CA GLY A 89 -18.25 11.95 -0.13
C GLY A 89 -18.33 10.45 0.19
N ASN A 90 -18.13 10.03 1.46
CA ASN A 90 -18.10 8.60 1.81
C ASN A 90 -19.43 8.17 2.47
N HIS A 91 -20.28 7.46 1.72
CA HIS A 91 -21.60 7.01 2.15
C HIS A 91 -21.57 6.12 3.41
N VAL A 92 -20.73 5.07 3.41
CA VAL A 92 -20.57 4.16 4.56
C VAL A 92 -20.14 4.93 5.80
N LYS A 93 -19.24 5.91 5.65
CA LYS A 93 -18.77 6.71 6.79
C LYS A 93 -19.88 7.61 7.34
N LYS A 94 -20.70 8.22 6.49
CA LYS A 94 -21.88 8.99 6.95
C LYS A 94 -22.87 8.09 7.71
N LEU A 95 -23.18 6.90 7.18
CA LEU A 95 -24.03 5.93 7.87
C LEU A 95 -23.44 5.49 9.21
N PHE A 96 -22.14 5.18 9.25
CA PHE A 96 -21.45 4.86 10.50
C PHE A 96 -21.59 5.99 11.53
N TRP A 97 -21.34 7.24 11.14
CA TRP A 97 -21.50 8.40 12.04
C TRP A 97 -22.95 8.64 12.44
N CYS A 98 -23.91 8.32 11.58
CA CYS A 98 -25.33 8.33 11.94
C CYS A 98 -25.57 7.42 13.13
N PHE A 99 -25.04 6.19 13.17
CA PHE A 99 -25.25 5.23 14.25
C PHE A 99 -24.37 5.48 15.49
N PHE A 100 -23.09 5.77 15.26
CA PHE A 100 -22.12 6.03 16.31
C PHE A 100 -22.41 7.34 17.06
N GLY A 101 -22.83 8.39 16.35
CA GLY A 101 -22.99 9.74 16.90
C GLY A 101 -23.94 9.83 18.08
N ALA A 102 -25.06 9.09 18.08
CA ALA A 102 -25.99 9.12 19.20
C ALA A 102 -25.55 8.25 20.39
N GLU A 103 -24.88 7.12 20.13
CA GLU A 103 -24.36 6.28 21.22
C GLU A 103 -23.13 6.87 21.89
N PHE A 104 -22.33 7.66 21.16
CA PHE A 104 -21.15 8.36 21.66
C PHE A 104 -21.47 9.29 22.84
N TYR A 105 -22.65 9.91 22.85
CA TYR A 105 -23.08 10.81 23.92
C TYR A 105 -24.04 10.15 24.91
N GLY A 106 -24.51 8.93 24.59
CA GLY A 106 -25.45 8.16 25.42
C GLY A 106 -24.78 7.26 26.48
N ASN A 107 -23.45 7.18 26.54
CA ASN A 107 -22.68 6.32 27.46
C ASN A 107 -23.07 4.83 27.43
N LYS A 108 -23.56 4.32 26.28
CA LYS A 108 -24.03 2.93 26.10
C LYS A 108 -23.28 2.17 25.00
N LEU A 109 -22.05 2.57 24.69
CA LEU A 109 -21.26 1.88 23.67
C LEU A 109 -20.72 0.53 24.21
N THR A 110 -21.06 -0.56 23.54
CA THR A 110 -20.44 -1.89 23.74
C THR A 110 -19.58 -2.27 22.54
N LYS A 111 -18.67 -3.24 22.72
CA LYS A 111 -17.82 -3.77 21.63
C LYS A 111 -18.70 -4.34 20.51
N GLU A 112 -19.67 -5.16 20.88
CA GLU A 112 -20.61 -5.81 19.97
C GLU A 112 -21.48 -4.77 19.24
N GLY A 113 -21.87 -3.69 19.93
CA GLY A 113 -22.60 -2.58 19.32
C GLY A 113 -21.79 -1.85 18.26
N LEU A 114 -20.49 -1.60 18.51
CA LEU A 114 -19.61 -0.94 17.55
C LEU A 114 -19.32 -1.76 16.30
N GLU A 115 -18.97 -3.03 16.47
CA GLU A 115 -18.73 -3.94 15.35
C GLU A 115 -20.01 -4.11 14.52
N SER A 116 -21.15 -4.23 15.19
CA SER A 116 -22.46 -4.24 14.56
C SER A 116 -22.72 -2.97 13.75
N MET A 117 -22.34 -1.78 14.23
CA MET A 117 -22.56 -0.52 13.49
C MET A 117 -21.75 -0.43 12.20
N GLU A 118 -20.48 -0.86 12.19
CA GLU A 118 -19.66 -0.82 10.97
C GLU A 118 -20.19 -1.82 9.93
N VAL A 119 -20.50 -3.04 10.37
CA VAL A 119 -21.09 -4.07 9.49
C VAL A 119 -22.43 -3.59 8.95
N PHE A 120 -23.28 -3.04 9.81
CA PHE A 120 -24.60 -2.55 9.42
C PHE A 120 -24.52 -1.35 8.47
N ALA A 121 -23.62 -0.39 8.68
CA ALA A 121 -23.43 0.73 7.75
C ALA A 121 -22.98 0.28 6.36
N ARG A 122 -22.15 -0.78 6.28
CA ARG A 122 -21.75 -1.40 5.01
C ARG A 122 -22.92 -2.13 4.37
N GLN A 123 -23.71 -2.86 5.15
CA GLN A 123 -24.88 -3.60 4.66
C GLN A 123 -25.93 -2.65 4.08
N VAL A 124 -26.28 -1.57 4.80
CA VAL A 124 -27.23 -0.56 4.31
C VAL A 124 -26.76 0.06 3.00
N HIS A 125 -25.45 0.36 2.89
CA HIS A 125 -24.90 0.88 1.64
C HIS A 125 -24.91 -0.14 0.50
N ALA A 126 -24.56 -1.41 0.78
CA ALA A 126 -24.59 -2.48 -0.22
C ALA A 126 -26.02 -2.73 -0.73
N ASN A 127 -26.99 -2.86 0.18
CA ASN A 127 -28.41 -3.01 -0.16
C ASN A 127 -28.92 -1.82 -0.97
N ARG A 128 -28.51 -0.59 -0.61
CA ARG A 128 -28.83 0.61 -1.39
C ARG A 128 -28.31 0.54 -2.83
N LEU A 129 -27.14 -0.06 -3.08
CA LEU A 129 -26.60 -0.20 -4.44
C LEU A 129 -27.37 -1.23 -5.25
N ILE A 130 -27.61 -2.41 -4.67
CA ILE A 130 -28.33 -3.50 -5.34
C ILE A 130 -29.80 -3.11 -5.61
N GLY A 131 -30.43 -2.35 -4.71
CA GLY A 131 -31.78 -1.82 -4.88
C GLY A 131 -31.90 -0.57 -5.77
N LEU A 132 -30.80 -0.09 -6.37
CA LEU A 132 -30.79 1.12 -7.20
C LEU A 132 -30.50 0.86 -8.67
N TYR A 133 -29.61 -0.09 -8.97
CA TYR A 133 -29.15 -0.34 -10.33
C TYR A 133 -29.62 -1.70 -10.83
N VAL A 134 -30.19 -1.71 -12.04
CA VAL A 134 -30.34 -2.96 -12.79
C VAL A 134 -28.94 -3.41 -13.16
N GLU A 135 -28.51 -4.54 -12.61
CA GLU A 135 -27.19 -5.11 -12.88
C GLU A 135 -27.35 -6.40 -13.67
N GLN A 136 -26.57 -6.55 -14.73
CA GLN A 136 -26.45 -7.81 -15.46
C GLN A 136 -25.22 -8.54 -14.94
N THR A 137 -25.45 -9.71 -14.34
CA THR A 137 -24.39 -10.60 -13.82
C THR A 137 -24.37 -11.89 -14.64
N ASP A 138 -23.32 -12.69 -14.47
CA ASP A 138 -23.20 -14.00 -15.12
C ASP A 138 -24.36 -14.95 -14.75
N ASP A 139 -24.99 -14.74 -13.59
CA ASP A 139 -26.11 -15.53 -13.05
C ASP A 139 -27.50 -14.96 -13.39
N GLY A 140 -27.58 -13.84 -14.13
CA GLY A 140 -28.85 -13.23 -14.57
C GLY A 140 -28.93 -11.71 -14.35
N VAL A 141 -30.14 -11.16 -14.56
CA VAL A 141 -30.44 -9.73 -14.35
C VAL A 141 -30.94 -9.53 -12.92
N SER A 142 -30.22 -8.72 -12.15
CA SER A 142 -30.69 -8.21 -10.86
C SER A 142 -31.69 -7.09 -11.11
N VAL A 143 -32.94 -7.31 -10.69
CA VAL A 143 -34.01 -6.29 -10.77
C VAL A 143 -34.07 -5.56 -9.43
N PRO A 144 -33.83 -4.23 -9.38
CA PRO A 144 -33.79 -3.46 -8.14
C PRO A 144 -35.03 -3.61 -7.26
N ALA A 145 -36.22 -3.70 -7.87
CA ALA A 145 -37.50 -3.86 -7.17
C ALA A 145 -37.66 -5.24 -6.51
N GLU A 146 -36.89 -6.25 -6.95
CA GLU A 146 -36.89 -7.61 -6.39
C GLU A 146 -35.78 -7.78 -5.33
N ALA A 147 -34.76 -6.92 -5.35
CA ALA A 147 -33.62 -6.99 -4.45
C ALA A 147 -33.89 -6.47 -3.04
N ILE A 148 -34.93 -5.64 -2.86
CA ILE A 148 -35.32 -5.08 -1.58
C ILE A 148 -36.81 -5.29 -1.40
N ASP A 149 -37.18 -6.03 -0.34
CA ASP A 149 -38.59 -6.26 -0.05
C ASP A 149 -39.22 -5.11 0.75
N ALA A 150 -40.55 -5.08 0.82
CA ALA A 150 -41.29 -4.04 1.54
C ALA A 150 -40.94 -3.98 3.03
N ARG A 151 -40.67 -5.12 3.66
CA ARG A 151 -40.35 -5.20 5.09
C ARG A 151 -38.97 -4.63 5.38
N GLU A 152 -37.99 -4.86 4.52
CA GLU A 152 -36.65 -4.27 4.62
C GLU A 152 -36.71 -2.74 4.49
N ALA A 153 -37.51 -2.24 3.55
CA ALA A 153 -37.75 -0.82 3.39
C ALA A 153 -38.43 -0.19 4.62
N ASP A 154 -39.50 -0.80 5.13
CA ASP A 154 -40.20 -0.34 6.34
C ASP A 154 -39.27 -0.31 7.56
N THR A 155 -38.46 -1.36 7.74
CA THR A 155 -37.48 -1.43 8.83
C THR A 155 -36.48 -0.28 8.77
N LEU A 156 -35.98 0.06 7.58
CA LEU A 156 -35.03 1.15 7.42
C LEU A 156 -35.70 2.53 7.60
N ILE A 157 -36.95 2.69 7.17
CA ILE A 157 -37.75 3.91 7.38
C ILE A 157 -37.96 4.13 8.88
N GLU A 158 -38.38 3.10 9.62
CA GLU A 158 -38.55 3.19 11.08
C GLU A 158 -37.24 3.56 11.78
N LEU A 159 -36.13 2.92 11.39
CA LEU A 159 -34.82 3.26 11.94
C LEU A 159 -34.44 4.71 11.62
N ALA A 160 -34.63 5.16 10.39
CA ALA A 160 -34.36 6.53 9.98
C ALA A 160 -35.19 7.55 10.76
N ASP A 161 -36.45 7.24 11.04
CA ASP A 161 -37.32 8.09 11.86
C ASP A 161 -36.79 8.20 13.29
N VAL A 162 -36.49 7.06 13.92
CA VAL A 162 -35.92 7.04 15.29
C VAL A 162 -34.62 7.85 15.35
N ARG A 163 -33.70 7.66 14.39
CA ARG A 163 -32.43 8.40 14.37
C ARG A 163 -32.65 9.90 14.15
N LEU A 164 -33.62 10.27 13.31
CA LEU A 164 -33.96 11.66 13.03
C LEU A 164 -34.58 12.33 14.26
N GLU A 165 -35.53 11.68 14.94
CA GLU A 165 -36.11 12.16 16.19
C GLU A 165 -35.05 12.35 17.28
N MET A 166 -34.11 11.40 17.41
CA MET A 166 -32.98 11.53 18.32
C MET A 166 -32.11 12.75 18.00
N ALA A 167 -31.86 13.03 16.71
CA ALA A 167 -31.08 14.17 16.28
C ALA A 167 -31.82 15.51 16.51
N GLU A 168 -33.14 15.54 16.29
CA GLU A 168 -34.01 16.70 16.55
C GLU A 168 -34.12 17.03 18.04
N ALA A 169 -34.25 16.01 18.89
CA ALA A 169 -34.32 16.16 20.34
C ALA A 169 -32.98 16.62 20.95
N ARG A 170 -31.89 16.54 20.18
CA ARG A 170 -30.54 16.77 20.68
C ARG A 170 -30.25 18.25 20.84
N LYS A 171 -30.09 18.67 22.09
CA LYS A 171 -29.55 20.00 22.39
C LYS A 171 -28.07 20.03 22.04
N LEU A 172 -27.75 20.75 20.97
CA LEU A 172 -26.38 21.13 20.61
C LEU A 172 -25.65 21.68 21.85
N ARG A 173 -24.60 20.99 22.29
CA ARG A 173 -23.71 21.53 23.33
C ARG A 173 -23.00 22.75 22.74
N VAL A 174 -23.43 23.94 23.17
CA VAL A 174 -22.93 25.23 22.65
C VAL A 174 -21.53 25.56 23.18
N ARG A 175 -21.00 24.77 24.12
CA ARG A 175 -19.70 25.02 24.76
C ARG A 175 -18.96 23.70 25.00
N LEU A 176 -17.79 23.57 24.38
CA LEU A 176 -16.76 22.59 24.72
C LEU A 176 -15.56 23.29 25.34
N THR A 177 -14.78 22.55 26.11
CA THR A 177 -13.45 22.97 26.56
C THR A 177 -12.44 22.82 25.42
N ALA A 178 -11.34 23.59 25.46
CA ALA A 178 -10.29 23.46 24.44
C ALA A 178 -9.66 22.06 24.42
N ASP A 179 -9.56 21.41 25.58
CA ASP A 179 -8.92 20.09 25.72
C ASP A 179 -9.78 19.00 25.06
N GLU A 180 -11.11 19.10 25.13
CA GLU A 180 -12.02 18.22 24.39
C GLU A 180 -11.92 18.41 22.88
N ILE A 181 -11.70 19.65 22.42
CA ILE A 181 -11.53 19.97 21.00
C ILE A 181 -10.24 19.37 20.45
N GLU A 182 -9.13 19.57 21.17
CA GLU A 182 -7.81 19.02 20.82
C GLU A 182 -7.86 17.49 20.75
N LEU A 183 -8.49 16.87 21.76
CA LEU A 183 -8.63 15.42 21.84
C LEU A 183 -9.47 14.85 20.68
N GLN A 184 -10.54 15.54 20.29
CA GLN A 184 -11.36 15.15 19.15
C GLN A 184 -10.64 15.32 17.82
N ALA A 185 -9.93 16.44 17.62
CA ALA A 185 -9.14 16.67 16.41
C ALA A 185 -8.08 15.57 16.23
N TRP A 186 -7.36 15.25 17.30
CA TRP A 186 -6.39 14.15 17.32
C TRP A 186 -7.03 12.81 16.94
N PHE A 187 -8.19 12.47 17.52
CA PHE A 187 -8.85 11.19 17.23
C PHE A 187 -9.30 11.09 15.76
N LEU A 188 -9.81 12.18 15.21
CA LEU A 188 -10.25 12.23 13.81
C LEU A 188 -9.07 12.11 12.85
N GLU A 189 -7.92 12.68 13.18
CA GLU A 189 -6.69 12.49 12.41
C GLU A 189 -6.17 11.05 12.51
N ALA A 190 -6.09 10.52 13.74
CA ALA A 190 -5.58 9.18 14.01
C ALA A 190 -6.44 8.09 13.35
N THR A 191 -7.75 8.26 13.26
CA THR A 191 -8.64 7.33 12.53
C THR A 191 -8.53 7.46 11.01
N GLY A 192 -7.93 8.54 10.49
CA GLY A 192 -7.63 8.73 9.08
C GLY A 192 -6.36 8.01 8.60
N ASP A 193 -5.45 7.70 9.52
CA ASP A 193 -4.24 6.90 9.31
C ASP A 193 -4.55 5.40 9.39
N LEU A 194 -4.10 4.61 8.41
CA LEU A 194 -4.45 3.18 8.30
C LEU A 194 -3.89 2.33 9.45
N GLU A 195 -2.69 2.63 9.93
CA GLU A 195 -2.05 1.87 11.01
C GLU A 195 -2.65 2.25 12.36
N LYS A 196 -2.79 3.55 12.63
CA LYS A 196 -3.43 4.04 13.85
C LYS A 196 -4.88 3.58 13.92
N ARG A 197 -5.63 3.59 12.80
CA ARG A 197 -6.99 3.06 12.74
C ARG A 197 -7.07 1.59 13.14
N ARG A 198 -6.16 0.74 12.68
CA ARG A 198 -6.14 -0.69 13.07
C ARG A 198 -5.96 -0.85 14.58
N MET A 199 -5.11 -0.03 15.19
CA MET A 199 -4.87 -0.08 16.64
C MET A 199 -6.07 0.47 17.43
N ILE A 200 -6.66 1.59 16.99
CA ILE A 200 -7.87 2.17 17.57
C ILE A 200 -9.03 1.19 17.52
N MET A 201 -9.16 0.43 16.43
CA MET A 201 -10.22 -0.58 16.24
C MET A 201 -9.80 -1.99 16.67
N SER A 202 -8.69 -2.15 17.39
CA SER A 202 -8.25 -3.46 17.88
C SER A 202 -9.11 -3.96 19.04
N ASP A 203 -9.17 -5.29 19.22
CA ASP A 203 -9.87 -5.91 20.35
C ASP A 203 -9.48 -5.32 21.71
N ALA A 204 -8.20 -5.04 21.91
CA ALA A 204 -7.69 -4.46 23.16
C ALA A 204 -8.24 -3.04 23.39
N SER A 205 -8.24 -2.21 22.35
CA SER A 205 -8.80 -0.86 22.41
C SER A 205 -10.31 -0.88 22.66
N LEU A 206 -11.04 -1.76 21.97
CA LEU A 206 -12.48 -1.90 22.12
C LEU A 206 -12.88 -2.47 23.49
N THR A 207 -12.09 -3.40 24.02
CA THR A 207 -12.24 -3.88 25.41
C THR A 207 -12.09 -2.72 26.39
N LYS A 208 -11.09 -1.84 26.15
CA LYS A 208 -10.87 -0.68 27.01
C LYS A 208 -12.02 0.33 26.96
N LEU A 209 -12.61 0.53 25.79
CA LEU A 209 -13.81 1.36 25.65
C LEU A 209 -14.99 0.78 26.46
N ALA A 210 -15.20 -0.53 26.38
CA ALA A 210 -16.25 -1.22 27.14
C ALA A 210 -16.03 -1.14 28.66
N GLU A 211 -14.78 -1.20 29.13
CA GLU A 211 -14.42 -0.96 30.54
C GLU A 211 -14.75 0.47 30.99
N LEU A 212 -14.35 1.46 30.20
CA LEU A 212 -14.46 2.88 30.56
C LEU A 212 -15.89 3.41 30.45
N LYS A 213 -16.73 2.80 29.60
CA LYS A 213 -18.13 3.21 29.30
C LYS A 213 -18.27 4.71 29.00
N ASN A 214 -17.19 5.32 28.52
CA ASN A 214 -17.06 6.74 28.30
C ASN A 214 -16.10 6.95 27.13
N ALA A 215 -16.64 7.40 26.00
CA ALA A 215 -15.89 7.56 24.77
C ALA A 215 -14.79 8.64 24.88
N LEU A 216 -15.02 9.73 25.62
CA LEU A 216 -14.00 10.76 25.83
C LEU A 216 -12.84 10.23 26.68
N ALA A 217 -13.14 9.48 27.74
CA ALA A 217 -12.11 8.85 28.56
C ALA A 217 -11.31 7.81 27.75
N TRP A 218 -11.97 7.06 26.86
CA TRP A 218 -11.32 6.12 25.96
C TRP A 218 -10.43 6.79 24.92
N ILE A 219 -10.89 7.87 24.29
CA ILE A 219 -10.07 8.64 23.34
C ILE A 219 -8.84 9.22 24.06
N ASN A 220 -9.01 9.72 25.29
CA ASN A 220 -7.89 10.22 26.08
C ASN A 220 -6.90 9.10 26.41
N TRP A 221 -7.39 7.93 26.82
CA TRP A 221 -6.54 6.76 27.02
C TRP A 221 -5.80 6.35 25.75
N LEU A 222 -6.48 6.33 24.60
CA LEU A 222 -5.85 6.05 23.31
C LEU A 222 -4.73 7.05 23.01
N LYS A 223 -5.01 8.35 23.15
CA LYS A 223 -4.01 9.41 22.96
C LYS A 223 -2.81 9.21 23.88
N GLU A 224 -3.04 8.89 25.15
CA GLU A 224 -1.97 8.56 26.09
C GLU A 224 -1.15 7.34 25.67
N GLN A 225 -1.78 6.28 25.12
CA GLN A 225 -1.04 5.12 24.60
C GLN A 225 -0.15 5.50 23.41
N PHE A 226 -0.67 6.28 22.46
CA PHE A 226 0.12 6.74 21.31
C PHE A 226 1.25 7.68 21.75
N ASP A 227 0.95 8.67 22.60
CA ASP A 227 1.93 9.62 23.13
C ASP A 227 2.99 8.93 24.00
N GLN A 228 2.62 7.87 24.72
CA GLN A 228 3.56 7.04 25.47
C GLN A 228 4.46 6.24 24.54
N ALA A 229 3.89 5.54 23.55
CA ALA A 229 4.66 4.79 22.57
C ALA A 229 5.62 5.69 21.76
N GLU A 230 5.19 6.89 21.39
CA GLU A 230 6.03 7.87 20.69
C GLU A 230 7.14 8.40 21.60
N ARG A 231 6.85 8.71 22.87
CA ARG A 231 7.87 9.13 23.85
C ARG A 231 8.89 8.02 24.11
N GLU A 232 8.44 6.80 24.35
CA GLU A 232 9.31 5.63 24.55
C GLU A 232 10.16 5.37 23.31
N GLY A 233 9.56 5.43 22.11
CA GLY A 233 10.26 5.32 20.84
C GLY A 233 11.32 6.41 20.67
N ARG A 234 11.00 7.66 21.00
CA ARG A 234 11.94 8.79 20.93
C ARG A 234 13.07 8.65 21.94
N VAL A 235 12.79 8.29 23.19
CA VAL A 235 13.81 8.07 24.23
C VAL A 235 14.74 6.92 23.81
N ALA A 236 14.20 5.78 23.38
CA ALA A 236 14.99 4.65 22.91
C ALA A 236 15.84 5.01 21.69
N ALA A 237 15.29 5.78 20.74
CA ALA A 237 16.05 6.29 19.60
C ALA A 237 17.17 7.24 20.04
N GLU A 238 16.91 8.18 20.95
CA GLU A 238 17.91 9.11 21.47
C GLU A 238 19.04 8.41 22.24
N GLU A 239 18.72 7.43 23.08
CA GLU A 239 19.70 6.59 23.77
C GLU A 239 20.59 5.85 22.77
N GLU A 240 19.99 5.33 21.71
CA GLU A 240 20.69 4.60 20.69
C GLU A 240 21.57 5.52 19.81
N LEU A 241 21.08 6.72 19.50
CA LEU A 241 21.85 7.78 18.85
C LEU A 241 23.05 8.22 19.71
N LYS A 242 22.85 8.36 21.03
CA LYS A 242 23.93 8.65 21.99
C LYS A 242 24.96 7.52 22.02
N ARG A 243 24.53 6.25 22.08
CA ARG A 243 25.41 5.09 22.01
C ARG A 243 26.27 5.11 20.74
N ALA A 244 25.65 5.35 19.58
CA ALA A 244 26.34 5.44 18.30
C ALA A 244 27.35 6.60 18.25
N ARG A 245 26.97 7.79 18.75
CA ARG A 245 27.87 8.97 18.83
C ARG A 245 29.08 8.73 19.74
N LEU A 246 28.91 7.98 20.83
CA LEU A 246 29.98 7.62 21.75
C LEU A 246 30.90 6.52 21.21
N GLY A 247 30.71 6.05 19.98
CA GLY A 247 31.56 5.04 19.34
C GLY A 247 31.52 3.67 20.03
N LYS A 248 30.55 3.42 20.91
CA LYS A 248 30.38 2.12 21.58
C LYS A 248 30.02 1.08 20.52
N LYS A 249 30.94 0.17 20.23
CA LYS A 249 30.71 -0.93 19.29
C LYS A 249 29.57 -1.82 19.81
N GLY A 250 28.64 -2.17 18.92
CA GLY A 250 27.62 -3.17 19.21
C GLY A 250 28.22 -4.53 19.53
N THR A 251 27.44 -5.37 20.21
CA THR A 251 27.82 -6.73 20.58
C THR A 251 27.75 -7.72 19.42
N GLY A 252 27.20 -7.31 18.28
CA GLY A 252 26.93 -8.16 17.12
C GLY A 252 25.62 -8.94 17.20
N LYS A 253 24.83 -8.74 18.26
CA LYS A 253 23.54 -9.42 18.47
C LYS A 253 22.45 -8.82 17.60
N ASP A 254 21.48 -9.65 17.19
CA ASP A 254 20.28 -9.21 16.48
C ASP A 254 19.56 -8.10 17.25
N LYS A 255 19.19 -7.03 16.54
CA LYS A 255 18.49 -5.88 17.13
C LYS A 255 17.39 -5.35 16.25
N TRP A 256 17.69 -5.14 14.98
CA TRP A 256 16.76 -4.54 14.04
C TRP A 256 16.13 -5.62 13.19
N ARG A 257 14.82 -5.57 13.01
CA ARG A 257 14.12 -6.39 12.03
C ARG A 257 13.37 -5.48 11.09
N ILE A 258 13.62 -5.63 9.79
CA ILE A 258 12.97 -4.86 8.73
C ILE A 258 12.14 -5.86 7.93
N ARG A 259 10.83 -5.63 7.88
CA ARG A 259 9.92 -6.39 7.01
C ARG A 259 9.66 -5.59 5.75
N VAL A 260 9.89 -6.21 4.59
CA VAL A 260 9.61 -5.63 3.28
C VAL A 260 8.69 -6.55 2.51
N ARG A 261 7.67 -5.98 1.87
CA ARG A 261 6.77 -6.73 0.98
C ARG A 261 7.10 -6.46 -0.47
N ILE A 262 7.15 -7.52 -1.26
CA ILE A 262 7.25 -7.47 -2.72
C ILE A 262 6.14 -8.30 -3.37
N PHE A 263 5.92 -8.03 -4.65
CA PHE A 263 4.92 -8.63 -5.49
C PHE A 263 5.60 -9.36 -6.65
N THR A 264 4.90 -10.31 -7.28
CA THR A 264 5.34 -10.93 -8.53
C THR A 264 4.19 -11.10 -9.52
N GLN A 265 4.48 -10.96 -10.81
CA GLN A 265 3.58 -11.35 -11.91
C GLN A 265 4.01 -12.65 -12.61
N SER A 266 5.07 -13.28 -12.11
CA SER A 266 5.73 -14.41 -12.79
C SER A 266 5.65 -15.72 -12.01
N HIS A 267 5.42 -15.67 -10.70
CA HIS A 267 5.48 -16.86 -9.85
C HIS A 267 4.31 -17.00 -8.88
N LEU A 268 3.95 -18.24 -8.56
CA LEU A 268 3.09 -18.58 -7.42
C LEU A 268 3.94 -18.97 -6.22
N ILE A 269 3.69 -18.32 -5.09
CA ILE A 269 4.43 -18.53 -3.85
C ILE A 269 3.73 -19.62 -3.01
N ARG A 270 4.52 -20.62 -2.59
CA ARG A 270 4.06 -21.72 -1.71
C ARG A 270 4.99 -21.89 -0.50
N PRO A 271 4.47 -22.31 0.67
CA PRO A 271 5.26 -22.38 1.91
C PRO A 271 6.49 -23.30 1.88
N LYS A 272 6.48 -24.37 1.07
CA LYS A 272 7.54 -25.39 1.06
C LYS A 272 8.92 -24.80 0.74
N ALA A 273 9.04 -24.08 -0.38
CA ALA A 273 10.31 -23.50 -0.82
C ALA A 273 10.83 -22.45 0.19
N LEU A 274 9.92 -21.63 0.74
CA LEU A 274 10.28 -20.63 1.75
C LEU A 274 10.80 -21.27 3.04
N THR A 275 10.20 -22.40 3.44
CA THR A 275 10.63 -23.17 4.62
C THR A 275 12.04 -23.71 4.45
N ALA A 276 12.37 -24.23 3.25
CA ALA A 276 13.71 -24.70 2.93
C ALA A 276 14.74 -23.56 3.01
N TRP A 277 14.44 -22.40 2.40
CA TRP A 277 15.28 -21.20 2.51
C TRP A 277 15.47 -20.75 3.97
N ASN A 278 14.39 -20.69 4.74
CA ASN A 278 14.43 -20.24 6.13
C ASN A 278 15.26 -21.16 7.04
N LYS A 279 15.48 -22.42 6.65
CA LYS A 279 16.40 -23.33 7.36
C LYS A 279 17.86 -23.06 7.03
N SER A 280 18.17 -22.56 5.84
CA SER A 280 19.55 -22.31 5.40
C SER A 280 20.10 -20.92 5.76
N THR A 281 19.23 -19.95 6.00
CA THR A 281 19.62 -18.55 6.23
C THR A 281 19.01 -18.02 7.52
N GLU A 282 19.81 -17.44 8.41
CA GLU A 282 19.34 -16.93 9.71
C GLU A 282 18.83 -15.48 9.67
N TRP A 283 19.38 -14.65 8.78
CA TRP A 283 19.21 -13.20 8.79
C TRP A 283 18.27 -12.66 7.71
N ILE A 284 17.96 -13.43 6.66
CA ILE A 284 16.89 -13.14 5.69
C ILE A 284 15.88 -14.28 5.73
N LYS A 285 14.69 -14.01 6.26
CA LYS A 285 13.57 -14.96 6.30
C LYS A 285 12.48 -14.55 5.30
N LEU A 286 11.84 -15.54 4.71
CA LEU A 286 10.80 -15.38 3.71
C LEU A 286 9.47 -15.94 4.24
N SER A 287 8.37 -15.22 4.02
CA SER A 287 7.03 -15.69 4.36
C SER A 287 6.03 -15.37 3.26
N ALA A 288 5.11 -16.31 3.03
CA ALA A 288 3.97 -16.08 2.16
C ALA A 288 2.95 -15.17 2.86
N VAL A 289 2.28 -14.32 2.08
CA VAL A 289 1.21 -13.48 2.61
C VAL A 289 -0.11 -14.27 2.58
N SER A 290 -0.80 -14.32 3.72
CA SER A 290 -2.05 -15.08 3.84
C SER A 290 -3.08 -14.66 2.78
N GLY A 291 -3.61 -15.63 2.04
CA GLY A 291 -4.58 -15.41 0.96
C GLY A 291 -4.04 -14.73 -0.30
N LYS A 292 -2.73 -14.45 -0.40
CA LYS A 292 -2.11 -13.75 -1.54
C LYS A 292 -0.92 -14.56 -2.08
N LYS A 293 -1.10 -15.18 -3.26
CA LYS A 293 -0.11 -16.09 -3.87
C LYS A 293 0.98 -15.36 -4.67
N ASP A 294 0.78 -14.07 -4.91
CA ASP A 294 1.61 -13.16 -5.69
C ASP A 294 2.45 -12.22 -4.80
N GLN A 295 2.40 -12.38 -3.48
CA GLN A 295 3.06 -11.50 -2.50
C GLN A 295 4.01 -12.26 -1.59
N LEU A 296 5.22 -11.71 -1.41
CA LEU A 296 6.26 -12.24 -0.55
C LEU A 296 6.68 -11.21 0.50
N ASP A 297 6.66 -11.61 1.77
CA ASP A 297 7.27 -10.85 2.87
C ASP A 297 8.71 -11.33 3.08
N ILE A 298 9.63 -10.36 3.18
CA ILE A 298 11.06 -10.56 3.41
C ILE A 298 11.42 -9.88 4.74
N ASP A 299 11.85 -10.67 5.71
CA ASP A 299 12.32 -10.20 7.01
C ASP A 299 13.85 -10.19 7.03
N ILE A 300 14.44 -9.00 7.11
CA ILE A 300 15.89 -8.78 7.22
C ILE A 300 16.22 -8.46 8.68
N THR A 301 17.11 -9.24 9.27
CA THR A 301 17.61 -9.03 10.64
C THR A 301 19.00 -8.41 10.59
N LEU A 302 19.19 -7.31 11.32
CA LEU A 302 20.46 -6.59 11.43
C LEU A 302 20.92 -6.54 12.89
N ALA A 303 22.24 -6.59 13.07
CA ALA A 303 22.86 -6.55 14.38
C ALA A 303 22.80 -5.15 15.03
N ASP A 304 22.97 -5.14 16.36
CA ASP A 304 23.11 -3.93 17.18
C ASP A 304 24.35 -3.10 16.84
N SER A 305 25.29 -3.60 16.03
CA SER A 305 26.40 -2.82 15.50
C SER A 305 25.96 -1.78 14.46
N VAL A 306 24.77 -1.94 13.88
CA VAL A 306 24.20 -0.98 12.94
C VAL A 306 23.56 0.17 13.71
N PRO A 307 24.00 1.42 13.49
CA PRO A 307 23.39 2.59 14.12
C PRO A 307 22.01 2.87 13.51
N PRO A 308 21.08 3.54 14.23
CA PRO A 308 19.74 3.85 13.73
C PRO A 308 19.73 4.50 12.35
N GLN A 309 20.63 5.46 12.12
CA GLN A 309 20.73 6.16 10.84
C GLN A 309 21.17 5.24 9.69
N GLY A 310 21.89 4.15 10.01
CA GLY A 310 22.33 3.14 9.07
C GLY A 310 21.27 2.07 8.76
N VAL A 311 20.27 1.88 9.63
CA VAL A 311 19.22 0.85 9.47
C VAL A 311 18.48 1.03 8.15
N TRP A 312 18.08 2.26 7.84
CA TRP A 312 17.38 2.57 6.58
C TRP A 312 18.23 2.21 5.36
N TRP A 313 19.44 2.77 5.26
CA TRP A 313 20.29 2.61 4.08
C TRP A 313 20.78 1.18 3.90
N LEU A 314 21.17 0.51 4.98
CA LEU A 314 21.61 -0.87 4.94
C LEU A 314 20.45 -1.81 4.63
N GLY A 315 19.31 -1.63 5.29
CA GLY A 315 18.10 -2.41 5.02
C GLY A 315 17.62 -2.27 3.58
N TRP A 316 17.54 -1.04 3.08
CA TRP A 316 17.20 -0.75 1.68
C TRP A 316 18.20 -1.35 0.70
N GLY A 317 19.50 -1.22 0.99
CA GLY A 317 20.57 -1.81 0.17
C GLY A 317 20.44 -3.33 0.07
N ILE A 318 20.29 -4.03 1.21
CA ILE A 318 20.12 -5.49 1.25
C ILE A 318 18.85 -5.91 0.52
N ALA A 319 17.71 -5.24 0.78
CA ALA A 319 16.45 -5.56 0.14
C ALA A 319 16.53 -5.40 -1.38
N ARG A 320 17.16 -4.31 -1.88
CA ARG A 320 17.43 -4.11 -3.31
C ARG A 320 18.26 -5.22 -3.91
N HIS A 321 19.38 -5.58 -3.30
CA HIS A 321 20.23 -6.66 -3.78
C HIS A 321 19.49 -8.00 -3.82
N PHE A 322 18.75 -8.30 -2.75
CA PHE A 322 17.97 -9.53 -2.67
C PHE A 322 16.90 -9.59 -3.76
N VAL A 323 16.16 -8.51 -4.00
CA VAL A 323 15.15 -8.45 -5.06
C VAL A 323 15.79 -8.55 -6.45
N THR A 324 16.93 -7.92 -6.69
CA THR A 324 17.67 -8.11 -7.95
C THR A 324 18.10 -9.56 -8.13
N ALA A 325 18.62 -10.20 -7.07
CA ALA A 325 19.03 -11.60 -7.11
C ALA A 325 17.83 -12.53 -7.31
N LEU A 326 16.67 -12.18 -6.77
CA LEU A 326 15.42 -12.87 -6.96
C LEU A 326 14.97 -12.79 -8.43
N ASN A 327 14.95 -11.61 -9.03
CA ASN A 327 14.60 -11.43 -10.45
C ASN A 327 15.51 -12.24 -11.38
N ILE A 328 16.83 -12.14 -11.19
CA ILE A 328 17.82 -12.85 -12.01
C ILE A 328 17.74 -14.36 -11.76
N GLY A 329 17.75 -14.77 -10.50
CA GLY A 329 17.84 -16.17 -10.09
C GLY A 329 16.60 -16.99 -10.43
N THR A 330 15.42 -16.37 -10.46
CA THR A 330 14.19 -17.03 -10.93
C THR A 330 13.87 -16.73 -12.39
N MET A 331 14.66 -15.87 -13.06
CA MET A 331 14.35 -15.27 -14.37
C MET A 331 12.93 -14.69 -14.43
N GLY A 332 12.43 -14.20 -13.29
CA GLY A 332 11.05 -13.74 -13.11
C GLY A 332 10.96 -12.24 -12.91
N PHE A 333 9.76 -11.75 -12.62
CA PHE A 333 9.49 -10.36 -12.31
C PHE A 333 8.98 -10.20 -10.87
N TRP A 334 9.80 -9.54 -10.04
CA TRP A 334 9.55 -9.30 -8.63
C TRP A 334 9.83 -7.83 -8.31
N TRP A 335 8.87 -7.12 -7.70
CA TRP A 335 9.05 -5.70 -7.40
C TRP A 335 8.15 -5.21 -6.26
N TRP A 336 8.43 -4.01 -5.74
CA TRP A 336 7.65 -3.38 -4.66
C TRP A 336 6.24 -2.93 -5.06
N ARG A 337 5.95 -2.87 -6.36
CA ARG A 337 4.65 -2.53 -6.93
C ARG A 337 4.50 -3.19 -8.29
N MET A 338 3.25 -3.36 -8.72
CA MET A 338 2.89 -3.86 -10.04
C MET A 338 2.02 -2.84 -10.78
N PRO A 339 2.09 -2.81 -12.13
CA PRO A 339 1.21 -1.95 -12.92
C PRO A 339 -0.25 -2.39 -12.74
N LYS A 340 -1.18 -1.43 -12.75
CA LYS A 340 -2.59 -1.64 -12.36
C LYS A 340 -3.59 -1.49 -13.51
N GLN A 341 -3.43 -0.46 -14.33
CA GLN A 341 -4.33 -0.16 -15.46
C GLN A 341 -3.68 -0.64 -16.76
N ILE A 342 -3.71 -1.96 -16.98
CA ILE A 342 -2.91 -2.64 -18.01
C ILE A 342 -3.53 -2.51 -19.40
N ASP A 343 -4.82 -2.75 -19.50
CA ASP A 343 -5.61 -2.78 -20.73
C ASP A 343 -6.80 -1.81 -20.68
N ARG A 344 -7.14 -1.32 -19.49
CA ARG A 344 -8.27 -0.44 -19.23
C ARG A 344 -7.94 0.68 -18.24
N TYR A 345 -8.31 1.92 -18.60
CA TYR A 345 -8.19 3.11 -17.73
C TYR A 345 -9.52 3.64 -17.17
N TYR A 346 -10.64 3.19 -17.72
CA TYR A 346 -11.98 3.66 -17.38
C TYR A 346 -12.73 2.65 -16.50
N GLU A 347 -13.77 3.11 -15.81
CA GLU A 347 -14.65 2.24 -15.01
C GLU A 347 -15.78 1.66 -15.86
N ARG A 348 -16.41 2.49 -16.71
CA ARG A 348 -17.51 2.10 -17.61
C ARG A 348 -17.53 2.94 -18.88
N ILE A 349 -17.94 2.36 -20.02
CA ILE A 349 -18.25 3.07 -21.27
C ILE A 349 -19.65 2.66 -21.71
N ASP A 350 -20.54 3.64 -21.88
CA ASP A 350 -21.89 3.42 -22.38
C ASP A 350 -22.02 3.87 -23.84
N ASN A 351 -22.54 2.98 -24.69
CA ASN A 351 -23.08 3.37 -25.98
C ASN A 351 -24.48 3.95 -25.76
N LEU A 352 -24.57 5.28 -25.77
CA LEU A 352 -25.81 6.01 -25.51
C LEU A 352 -26.88 5.81 -26.60
N GLU A 353 -26.48 5.55 -27.84
CA GLU A 353 -27.41 5.31 -28.97
C GLU A 353 -28.09 3.94 -28.81
N ARG A 354 -27.30 2.92 -28.47
CA ARG A 354 -27.79 1.54 -28.30
C ARG A 354 -28.23 1.22 -26.87
N LYS A 355 -28.04 2.17 -25.94
CA LYS A 355 -28.32 2.03 -24.50
C LYS A 355 -27.70 0.77 -23.90
N MET A 356 -26.44 0.51 -24.21
CA MET A 356 -25.71 -0.66 -23.71
C MET A 356 -24.30 -0.30 -23.27
N GLU A 357 -23.78 -1.01 -22.27
CA GLU A 357 -22.38 -0.92 -21.89
C GLU A 357 -21.50 -1.60 -22.95
N VAL A 358 -20.34 -1.02 -23.24
CA VAL A 358 -19.35 -1.58 -24.16
C VAL A 358 -18.00 -1.70 -23.47
N THR A 359 -17.36 -2.85 -23.64
CA THR A 359 -15.99 -3.08 -23.16
C THR A 359 -15.02 -2.86 -24.31
N ILE A 360 -14.14 -1.87 -24.15
CA ILE A 360 -13.05 -1.54 -25.05
C ILE A 360 -11.73 -1.74 -24.31
N GLU A 361 -10.93 -2.69 -24.74
CA GLU A 361 -9.62 -2.97 -24.15
C GLU A 361 -8.51 -2.62 -25.13
N ARG A 362 -7.34 -2.22 -24.61
CA ARG A 362 -6.15 -2.08 -25.43
C ARG A 362 -5.75 -3.45 -25.98
N SER A 363 -5.54 -3.53 -27.29
CA SER A 363 -4.92 -4.69 -27.94
C SER A 363 -3.64 -4.27 -28.66
N PRO A 364 -2.48 -4.88 -28.36
CA PRO A 364 -2.27 -5.92 -27.34
C PRO A 364 -2.44 -5.38 -25.90
N SER A 365 -2.60 -6.24 -24.91
CA SER A 365 -2.59 -5.83 -23.49
C SER A 365 -1.17 -5.43 -23.06
N LEU A 366 -1.01 -4.46 -22.14
CA LEU A 366 0.31 -4.05 -21.60
C LEU A 366 0.83 -5.05 -20.54
N ARG A 367 0.72 -6.34 -20.83
CA ARG A 367 1.12 -7.42 -19.94
C ARG A 367 2.19 -8.27 -20.62
N ILE A 368 3.24 -8.59 -19.87
CA ILE A 368 4.16 -9.67 -20.24
C ILE A 368 3.56 -10.99 -19.76
N ASP A 369 3.45 -11.94 -20.68
CA ASP A 369 3.24 -13.34 -20.31
C ASP A 369 4.58 -13.94 -19.86
N TRP A 370 4.68 -14.25 -18.57
CA TRP A 370 5.87 -14.88 -17.98
C TRP A 370 5.81 -16.42 -18.01
N GLY A 371 4.82 -16.98 -18.72
CA GLY A 371 4.38 -18.36 -18.57
C GLY A 371 3.47 -18.48 -17.35
N GLU A 372 2.35 -19.19 -17.48
CA GLU A 372 1.32 -19.28 -16.44
C GLU A 372 1.91 -19.63 -15.06
N ASN A 373 1.97 -18.63 -14.17
CA ASN A 373 1.98 -18.79 -12.72
C ASN A 373 2.94 -19.87 -12.19
N ARG A 374 4.18 -19.88 -12.72
CA ARG A 374 5.22 -20.84 -12.38
C ARG A 374 5.40 -20.91 -10.86
N VAL A 375 5.29 -22.10 -10.28
CA VAL A 375 5.49 -22.25 -8.82
C VAL A 375 6.94 -21.93 -8.46
N LEU A 376 7.16 -21.04 -7.50
CA LEU A 376 8.50 -20.79 -6.95
C LEU A 376 9.02 -22.05 -6.26
N THR A 377 10.15 -22.58 -6.75
CA THR A 377 10.72 -23.84 -6.27
C THR A 377 11.92 -23.64 -5.34
N GLU A 378 12.35 -24.72 -4.68
CA GLU A 378 13.59 -24.74 -3.91
C GLU A 378 14.83 -24.53 -4.80
N GLY A 379 14.80 -25.03 -6.05
CA GLY A 379 15.89 -24.84 -7.01
C GLY A 379 16.02 -23.38 -7.45
N ASP A 380 14.89 -22.68 -7.61
CA ASP A 380 14.89 -21.24 -7.87
C ASP A 380 15.55 -20.50 -6.72
N LEU A 381 15.12 -20.74 -5.48
CA LEU A 381 15.70 -20.09 -4.29
C LEU A 381 17.17 -20.45 -4.05
N TYR A 382 17.60 -21.65 -4.41
CA TYR A 382 19.01 -22.00 -4.41
C TYR A 382 19.81 -21.13 -5.41
N THR A 383 19.29 -20.95 -6.63
CA THR A 383 19.89 -20.08 -7.63
C THR A 383 19.91 -18.62 -7.17
N VAL A 384 18.85 -18.15 -6.52
CA VAL A 384 18.78 -16.81 -5.90
C VAL A 384 19.87 -16.63 -4.86
N SER A 385 20.12 -17.64 -4.01
CA SER A 385 21.20 -17.57 -3.01
C SER A 385 22.58 -17.40 -3.67
N GLN A 386 22.82 -18.09 -4.79
CA GLN A 386 24.05 -18.00 -5.56
C GLN A 386 24.18 -16.64 -6.25
N CYS A 387 23.10 -16.12 -6.85
CA CYS A 387 23.09 -14.80 -7.45
C CYS A 387 23.36 -13.71 -6.42
N PHE A 388 22.70 -13.80 -5.26
CA PHE A 388 22.88 -12.86 -4.17
C PHE A 388 24.32 -12.85 -3.65
N ALA A 389 24.94 -14.03 -3.50
CA ALA A 389 26.34 -14.14 -3.12
C ALA A 389 27.31 -13.64 -4.20
N ALA A 390 26.95 -13.72 -5.48
CA ALA A 390 27.77 -13.28 -6.60
C ALA A 390 27.68 -11.77 -6.88
N MET A 391 26.79 -11.04 -6.20
CA MET A 391 26.68 -9.59 -6.37
C MET A 391 27.85 -8.86 -5.68
N PRO A 392 28.23 -7.66 -6.17
CA PRO A 392 29.29 -6.87 -5.57
C PRO A 392 28.99 -6.50 -4.12
N ALA A 393 30.03 -6.44 -3.28
CA ALA A 393 29.85 -6.01 -1.91
C ALA A 393 29.51 -4.51 -1.86
N PRO A 394 28.96 -3.99 -0.73
CA PRO A 394 28.65 -2.56 -0.60
C PRO A 394 29.86 -1.62 -0.80
N ALA A 395 31.08 -2.12 -0.63
CA ALA A 395 32.32 -1.36 -0.85
C ALA A 395 32.68 -1.22 -2.35
N ASP A 396 32.22 -2.13 -3.20
CA ASP A 396 32.63 -2.25 -4.60
C ASP A 396 31.81 -1.36 -5.53
N ARG A 397 31.64 -0.08 -5.16
CA ARG A 397 30.69 0.86 -5.78
C ARG A 397 30.70 0.88 -7.31
N ASP A 398 31.89 0.82 -7.92
CA ASP A 398 32.05 0.87 -9.37
C ASP A 398 31.42 -0.35 -10.08
N GLN A 399 31.37 -1.49 -9.39
CA GLN A 399 30.79 -2.74 -9.89
C GLN A 399 29.26 -2.77 -9.78
N HIS A 400 28.62 -1.81 -9.08
CA HIS A 400 27.15 -1.74 -8.95
C HIS A 400 26.46 -1.21 -10.21
N THR A 401 27.20 -0.52 -11.08
CA THR A 401 26.67 0.12 -12.30
C THR A 401 25.74 -0.78 -13.13
N PRO A 402 26.12 -2.00 -13.54
CA PRO A 402 25.21 -2.88 -14.30
C PRO A 402 23.92 -3.20 -13.55
N PHE A 403 23.97 -3.40 -12.22
CA PHE A 403 22.79 -3.73 -11.41
C PHE A 403 21.87 -2.52 -11.19
N ASN A 404 22.44 -1.31 -11.14
CA ASN A 404 21.63 -0.09 -11.09
C ASN A 404 20.78 0.09 -12.35
N TYR A 405 21.36 -0.16 -13.53
CA TYR A 405 20.59 -0.17 -14.78
C TYR A 405 19.56 -1.30 -14.82
N TYR A 406 19.91 -2.51 -14.36
CA TYR A 406 18.95 -3.61 -14.25
C TYR A 406 17.73 -3.22 -13.39
N ILE A 407 17.99 -2.61 -12.23
CA ILE A 407 16.96 -2.09 -11.32
C ILE A 407 16.15 -0.98 -11.99
N GLY A 408 16.78 -0.11 -12.78
CA GLY A 408 16.09 0.88 -13.61
C GLY A 408 15.09 0.21 -14.56
N GLY A 409 15.51 -0.85 -15.25
CA GLY A 409 14.67 -1.64 -16.14
C GLY A 409 13.45 -2.23 -15.42
N LEU A 410 13.66 -2.87 -14.26
CA LEU A 410 12.57 -3.35 -13.40
C LEU A 410 11.62 -2.23 -12.96
N THR A 411 12.18 -1.05 -12.66
CA THR A 411 11.39 0.09 -12.18
C THR A 411 10.47 0.62 -13.28
N PHE A 412 10.99 0.84 -14.48
CA PHE A 412 10.18 1.27 -15.64
C PHE A 412 9.16 0.21 -16.03
N LEU A 413 9.54 -1.06 -16.01
CA LEU A 413 8.60 -2.15 -16.25
C LEU A 413 7.45 -2.18 -15.22
N SER A 414 7.73 -1.88 -13.94
CA SER A 414 6.70 -1.80 -12.90
C SER A 414 5.75 -0.62 -13.02
N LEU A 415 6.14 0.39 -13.79
CA LEU A 415 5.40 1.62 -14.05
C LEU A 415 4.61 1.56 -15.35
N ASN A 416 4.90 0.57 -16.20
CA ASN A 416 4.36 0.47 -17.55
C ASN A 416 2.87 0.14 -17.53
N ASP A 417 2.04 1.15 -17.77
CA ASP A 417 0.59 1.03 -17.85
C ASP A 417 0.02 1.95 -18.94
N VAL A 418 -1.30 1.97 -19.11
CA VAL A 418 -1.97 2.77 -20.15
C VAL A 418 -1.71 4.28 -20.01
N HIS A 419 -1.34 4.77 -18.83
CA HIS A 419 -1.04 6.19 -18.59
C HIS A 419 0.40 6.53 -18.92
N TRP A 420 1.33 5.59 -18.72
CA TRP A 420 2.72 5.77 -19.07
C TRP A 420 3.34 4.49 -19.61
N GLN A 421 3.49 4.46 -20.94
CA GLN A 421 4.18 3.42 -21.70
C GLN A 421 5.69 3.69 -21.64
N CYS A 422 6.41 2.83 -20.92
CA CYS A 422 7.83 2.93 -20.60
C CYS A 422 8.67 1.82 -21.25
N GLU A 423 8.18 1.20 -22.32
CA GLU A 423 8.84 0.04 -22.95
C GLU A 423 10.26 0.40 -23.42
N LYS A 424 10.44 1.59 -24.01
CA LYS A 424 11.75 2.07 -24.45
C LYS A 424 12.70 2.28 -23.27
N GLU A 425 12.24 2.95 -22.21
CA GLU A 425 13.06 3.18 -21.01
C GLU A 425 13.44 1.86 -20.33
N ALA A 426 12.52 0.91 -20.23
CA ALA A 426 12.78 -0.40 -19.66
C ALA A 426 13.80 -1.18 -20.49
N PHE A 427 13.60 -1.26 -21.82
CA PHE A 427 14.52 -1.91 -22.74
C PHE A 427 15.93 -1.30 -22.67
N GLY A 428 16.03 0.03 -22.77
CA GLY A 428 17.30 0.74 -22.75
C GLY A 428 18.08 0.52 -21.45
N ASN A 429 17.39 0.47 -20.32
CA ASN A 429 18.01 0.14 -19.04
C ASN A 429 18.52 -1.30 -18.98
N PHE A 430 17.77 -2.29 -19.48
CA PHE A 430 18.28 -3.66 -19.55
C PHE A 430 19.45 -3.78 -20.54
N MET A 431 19.37 -3.14 -21.72
CA MET A 431 20.47 -3.11 -22.68
C MET A 431 21.75 -2.51 -22.08
N GLU A 432 21.65 -1.36 -21.40
CA GLU A 432 22.80 -0.73 -20.75
C GLU A 432 23.32 -1.59 -19.58
N SER A 433 22.45 -2.30 -18.87
CA SER A 433 22.86 -3.29 -17.86
C SER A 433 23.75 -4.37 -18.48
N LEU A 434 23.31 -5.04 -19.54
CA LEU A 434 24.08 -6.08 -20.23
C LEU A 434 25.40 -5.54 -20.78
N LYS A 435 25.37 -4.36 -21.40
CA LYS A 435 26.55 -3.66 -21.92
C LYS A 435 27.59 -3.40 -20.82
N GLN A 436 27.17 -2.95 -19.64
CA GLN A 436 28.08 -2.74 -18.52
C GLN A 436 28.60 -4.06 -17.92
N MET A 437 27.80 -5.13 -17.93
CA MET A 437 28.28 -6.47 -17.54
C MET A 437 29.31 -7.03 -18.53
N LEU A 438 29.14 -6.80 -19.83
CA LEU A 438 30.12 -7.16 -20.86
C LEU A 438 31.42 -6.36 -20.69
N ALA A 439 31.32 -5.04 -20.49
CA ALA A 439 32.48 -4.17 -20.26
C ALA A 439 33.27 -4.57 -19.01
N GLY A 440 32.58 -4.81 -17.88
CA GLY A 440 33.22 -5.19 -16.62
C GLY A 440 33.96 -6.53 -16.67
N ARG A 441 33.75 -7.31 -17.75
CA ARG A 441 34.40 -8.61 -18.00
C ARG A 441 35.42 -8.56 -19.13
N GLY A 442 35.65 -7.38 -19.73
CA GLY A 442 36.53 -7.21 -20.87
C GLY A 442 36.00 -7.80 -22.18
N ALA A 443 34.73 -8.23 -22.22
CA ALA A 443 34.10 -8.78 -23.43
C ALA A 443 33.74 -7.70 -24.45
N TRP A 444 33.75 -6.42 -24.03
CA TRP A 444 33.52 -5.26 -24.88
C TRP A 444 34.35 -4.06 -24.39
N GLN A 445 34.87 -3.27 -25.31
CA GLN A 445 35.59 -2.03 -25.04
C GLN A 445 34.71 -0.83 -25.39
N ARG A 446 34.70 0.19 -24.52
CA ARG A 446 33.72 1.29 -24.57
C ARG A 446 33.81 2.18 -25.82
N ASP A 447 34.91 2.11 -26.55
CA ASP A 447 35.22 2.83 -27.78
C ASP A 447 34.85 2.04 -29.05
N THR A 448 34.41 0.80 -28.92
CA THR A 448 33.98 -0.05 -30.04
C THR A 448 32.45 -0.13 -30.13
N PRO A 449 31.88 -0.29 -31.33
CA PRO A 449 30.43 -0.50 -31.47
C PRO A 449 29.95 -1.70 -30.65
N ILE A 450 28.85 -1.52 -29.90
CA ILE A 450 28.31 -2.55 -29.01
C ILE A 450 27.43 -3.55 -29.76
N THR A 451 26.70 -3.13 -30.81
CA THR A 451 25.74 -4.01 -31.51
C THR A 451 26.37 -5.32 -31.98
N PRO A 452 27.54 -5.33 -32.67
CA PRO A 452 28.17 -6.59 -33.09
C PRO A 452 28.48 -7.54 -31.92
N ARG A 453 28.80 -7.00 -30.73
CA ARG A 453 29.06 -7.81 -29.54
C ARG A 453 27.78 -8.37 -28.92
N LEU A 454 26.71 -7.59 -28.88
CA LEU A 454 25.40 -8.08 -28.44
C LEU A 454 24.87 -9.17 -29.37
N MET A 455 25.01 -8.99 -30.69
CA MET A 455 24.61 -10.01 -31.66
C MET A 455 25.43 -11.30 -31.51
N ALA A 456 26.75 -11.21 -31.36
CA ALA A 456 27.60 -12.38 -31.10
C ALA A 456 27.21 -13.11 -29.79
N PHE A 457 26.83 -12.35 -28.76
CA PHE A 457 26.28 -12.92 -27.53
C PHE A 457 24.97 -13.67 -27.79
N LEU A 458 24.04 -13.09 -28.56
CA LEU A 458 22.78 -13.75 -28.93
C LEU A 458 23.03 -15.04 -29.71
N ASP A 459 23.95 -15.02 -30.69
CA ASP A 459 24.29 -16.20 -31.48
C ASP A 459 24.87 -17.33 -30.64
N GLN A 460 25.69 -16.99 -29.64
CA GLN A 460 26.30 -17.98 -28.75
C GLN A 460 25.31 -18.54 -27.72
N MET A 461 24.38 -17.72 -27.23
CA MET A 461 23.49 -18.07 -26.11
C MET A 461 22.15 -18.62 -26.55
N PHE A 462 21.66 -18.15 -27.69
CA PHE A 462 20.32 -18.41 -28.22
C PHE A 462 20.43 -18.71 -29.73
N PRO A 463 21.08 -19.83 -30.12
CA PRO A 463 21.34 -20.15 -31.53
C PRO A 463 20.06 -20.28 -32.37
N GLU A 464 18.94 -20.64 -31.76
CA GLU A 464 17.65 -20.79 -32.43
C GLU A 464 16.78 -19.52 -32.40
N PHE A 465 17.32 -18.37 -31.98
CA PHE A 465 16.54 -17.12 -31.87
C PHE A 465 16.26 -16.49 -33.24
N ASP A 466 15.02 -16.50 -33.70
CA ASP A 466 14.64 -16.11 -35.06
C ASP A 466 14.44 -14.60 -35.27
N GLU A 467 14.27 -13.80 -34.22
CA GLU A 467 14.02 -12.35 -34.30
C GLU A 467 15.30 -11.49 -34.32
N ARG A 468 16.45 -12.07 -34.66
CA ARG A 468 17.77 -11.41 -34.59
C ARG A 468 17.84 -10.06 -35.28
N GLU A 469 17.29 -9.96 -36.49
CA GLU A 469 17.43 -8.74 -37.27
C GLU A 469 16.66 -7.59 -36.64
N GLN A 470 15.48 -7.86 -36.08
CA GLN A 470 14.71 -6.88 -35.32
C GLN A 470 15.51 -6.35 -34.11
N TYR A 471 16.19 -7.23 -33.36
CA TYR A 471 17.00 -6.78 -32.21
C TYR A 471 18.26 -6.02 -32.66
N ARG A 472 18.86 -6.39 -33.79
CA ARG A 472 19.97 -5.63 -34.38
C ARG A 472 19.55 -4.20 -34.67
N GLU A 473 18.39 -4.01 -35.32
CA GLU A 473 17.84 -2.69 -35.64
C GLU A 473 17.59 -1.87 -34.37
N ILE A 474 17.01 -2.48 -33.34
CA ILE A 474 16.79 -1.82 -32.05
C ILE A 474 18.13 -1.44 -31.41
N PHE A 475 19.10 -2.37 -31.32
CA PHE A 475 20.41 -2.08 -30.73
C PHE A 475 21.13 -0.92 -31.45
N ASP A 476 21.10 -0.91 -32.78
CA ASP A 476 21.68 0.17 -33.58
C ASP A 476 20.97 1.50 -33.33
N ALA A 477 19.64 1.51 -33.18
CA ALA A 477 18.89 2.71 -32.85
C ALA A 477 19.28 3.28 -31.47
N TYR A 478 19.45 2.43 -30.46
CA TYR A 478 19.94 2.85 -29.14
C TYR A 478 21.38 3.35 -29.18
N GLU A 479 22.26 2.69 -29.93
CA GLU A 479 23.66 3.11 -30.08
C GLU A 479 23.76 4.48 -30.75
N ARG A 480 22.94 4.74 -31.77
CA ARG A 480 22.86 6.03 -32.48
C ARG A 480 22.05 7.09 -31.73
N LYS A 481 21.50 6.77 -30.56
CA LYS A 481 20.55 7.62 -29.80
C LYS A 481 19.31 8.03 -30.60
N ALA A 482 18.93 7.23 -31.60
CA ALA A 482 17.72 7.36 -32.39
C ALA A 482 16.61 6.47 -31.81
N VAL A 483 16.46 6.46 -30.48
CA VAL A 483 15.52 5.56 -29.77
C VAL A 483 14.06 5.78 -30.20
N GLU A 484 13.74 6.99 -30.68
CA GLU A 484 12.39 7.28 -31.16
C GLU A 484 11.99 6.50 -32.41
N SER A 485 12.94 6.14 -33.27
CA SER A 485 12.67 5.34 -34.47
C SER A 485 12.60 3.82 -34.18
N ALA A 486 12.93 3.38 -32.96
CA ALA A 486 12.86 1.97 -32.60
C ALA A 486 11.44 1.57 -32.15
N THR A 487 10.93 0.49 -32.73
CA THR A 487 9.71 -0.16 -32.25
C THR A 487 10.07 -1.13 -31.12
N VAL A 488 9.77 -0.74 -29.89
CA VAL A 488 10.00 -1.56 -28.70
C VAL A 488 8.65 -1.80 -28.03
N THR A 489 8.26 -3.06 -27.89
CA THR A 489 7.09 -3.49 -27.14
C THR A 489 7.52 -4.23 -25.87
N LEU A 490 6.55 -4.64 -25.06
CA LEU A 490 6.81 -5.46 -23.88
C LEU A 490 7.45 -6.81 -24.19
N LYS A 491 7.30 -7.32 -25.42
CA LYS A 491 8.02 -8.52 -25.88
C LYS A 491 9.52 -8.26 -25.91
N GLU A 492 9.96 -7.18 -26.57
CA GLU A 492 11.38 -6.84 -26.66
C GLU A 492 11.97 -6.55 -25.28
N VAL A 493 11.20 -5.89 -24.40
CA VAL A 493 11.59 -5.67 -23.00
C VAL A 493 11.79 -6.98 -22.24
N SER A 494 10.88 -7.95 -22.39
CA SER A 494 10.96 -9.22 -21.66
C SER A 494 12.18 -10.03 -22.07
N PHE A 495 12.46 -10.14 -23.37
CA PHE A 495 13.66 -10.81 -23.88
C PHE A 495 14.94 -10.07 -23.48
N MET A 496 14.98 -8.74 -23.57
CA MET A 496 16.17 -7.98 -23.16
C MET A 496 16.49 -8.18 -21.67
N LYS A 497 15.47 -8.27 -20.81
CA LYS A 497 15.66 -8.68 -19.41
C LYS A 497 16.20 -10.12 -19.32
N LEU A 498 15.62 -11.06 -20.05
CA LEU A 498 16.06 -12.47 -20.04
C LEU A 498 17.50 -12.63 -20.54
N PHE A 499 17.95 -11.81 -21.50
CA PHE A 499 19.33 -11.75 -21.95
C PHE A 499 20.28 -11.33 -20.82
N CYS A 500 19.92 -10.30 -20.04
CA CYS A 500 20.66 -9.91 -18.85
C CYS A 500 20.73 -11.05 -17.82
N ASP A 501 19.60 -11.69 -17.54
CA ASP A 501 19.51 -12.77 -16.56
C ASP A 501 20.39 -13.96 -16.98
N ALA A 502 20.30 -14.38 -18.24
CA ALA A 502 21.06 -15.50 -18.80
C ALA A 502 22.57 -15.21 -18.81
N TYR A 503 22.98 -14.01 -19.21
CA TYR A 503 24.40 -13.63 -19.17
C TYR A 503 24.93 -13.64 -17.74
N PHE A 504 24.18 -13.09 -16.77
CA PHE A 504 24.60 -13.11 -15.38
C PHE A 504 24.75 -14.55 -14.85
N LEU A 505 23.76 -15.41 -15.11
CA LEU A 505 23.75 -16.79 -14.62
C LEU A 505 24.88 -17.65 -15.20
N LYS A 506 25.25 -17.42 -16.47
CA LYS A 506 26.27 -18.19 -17.18
C LYS A 506 27.68 -17.67 -16.95
N GLU A 507 27.89 -16.35 -17.00
CA GLU A 507 29.23 -15.76 -17.06
C GLU A 507 29.65 -15.10 -15.74
N VAL A 508 28.74 -14.33 -15.12
CA VAL A 508 29.06 -13.53 -13.92
C VAL A 508 29.06 -14.40 -12.67
N ARG A 509 27.95 -15.10 -12.40
CA ARG A 509 27.75 -15.91 -11.19
C ARG A 509 28.86 -16.96 -11.00
N PRO A 510 29.16 -17.84 -11.98
CA PRO A 510 30.15 -18.90 -11.76
C PRO A 510 31.55 -18.35 -11.46
N THR A 511 31.91 -17.23 -12.08
CA THR A 511 33.22 -16.62 -11.84
C THR A 511 33.30 -15.96 -10.47
N ALA A 512 32.28 -15.20 -10.08
CA ALA A 512 32.21 -14.57 -8.77
C ALA A 512 32.28 -15.64 -7.64
N LEU A 513 31.55 -16.75 -7.80
CA LEU A 513 31.58 -17.84 -6.83
C LEU A 513 32.95 -18.53 -6.73
N LYS A 514 33.67 -18.69 -7.85
CA LYS A 514 35.04 -19.21 -7.85
C LYS A 514 35.99 -18.28 -7.08
N SER A 515 35.95 -16.97 -7.36
CA SER A 515 36.75 -15.96 -6.65
C SER A 515 36.51 -16.01 -5.13
N LEU A 516 35.24 -16.06 -4.71
CA LEU A 516 34.87 -16.15 -3.29
C LEU A 516 35.38 -17.44 -2.63
N ALA A 517 35.37 -18.57 -3.34
CA ALA A 517 35.90 -19.83 -2.84
C ALA A 517 37.43 -19.76 -2.63
N GLU A 518 38.14 -19.14 -3.58
CA GLU A 518 39.59 -18.93 -3.51
C GLU A 518 39.98 -18.00 -2.35
N GLU A 519 39.29 -16.87 -2.19
CA GLU A 519 39.50 -15.92 -1.09
C GLU A 519 39.25 -16.57 0.28
N ARG A 520 38.19 -17.38 0.41
CA ARG A 520 37.90 -18.13 1.64
C ARG A 520 38.99 -19.14 1.95
N ALA A 521 39.49 -19.86 0.94
CA ALA A 521 40.59 -20.80 1.10
C ALA A 521 41.87 -20.10 1.57
N GLU A 522 42.17 -18.93 1.01
CA GLU A 522 43.35 -18.15 1.39
C GLU A 522 43.25 -17.57 2.82
N SER A 523 42.08 -17.03 3.18
CA SER A 523 41.80 -16.55 4.54
C SER A 523 41.95 -17.66 5.59
N MET A 524 41.48 -18.87 5.29
CA MET A 524 41.67 -20.05 6.16
C MET A 524 43.15 -20.44 6.28
N LYS A 525 43.94 -20.38 5.20
CA LYS A 525 45.39 -20.63 5.24
C LYS A 525 46.11 -19.60 6.12
N ARG A 526 45.77 -18.31 6.00
CA ARG A 526 46.34 -17.22 6.83
C ARG A 526 46.02 -17.40 8.32
N LYS A 527 44.77 -17.74 8.67
CA LYS A 527 44.37 -18.04 10.06
C LYS A 527 45.10 -19.25 10.64
N LYS A 528 45.36 -20.29 9.83
CA LYS A 528 46.15 -21.46 10.26
C LYS A 528 47.63 -21.12 10.48
N LYS A 529 48.22 -20.23 9.66
CA LYS A 529 49.60 -19.77 9.82
C LYS A 529 49.77 -18.92 11.10
N ASN A 530 48.83 -18.03 11.38
CA ASN A 530 48.86 -17.19 12.59
C ASN A 530 48.51 -17.94 13.90
N ARG A 531 48.08 -19.20 13.83
CA ARG A 531 47.89 -20.08 15.00
C ARG A 531 49.09 -20.99 15.28
N LYS A 532 50.04 -21.07 14.34
CA LYS A 532 51.27 -21.86 14.45
C LYS A 532 52.49 -21.03 14.85
N ASN A 533 52.39 -19.71 14.72
CA ASN A 533 53.26 -18.72 15.36
C ASN A 533 52.55 -18.22 16.62
#